data_AF-A0A227IQS6-F1
#
_entry.id   AF-A0A227IQS6-F1
#
_cell.length_a   1.000
_cell.length_b   1.000
_cell.length_c   1.000
_cell.angle_alpha   90.00
_cell.angle_beta   90.00
_cell.angle_gamma   90.00
#
_symmetry.space_group_name_H-M   'P 1'
#
loop_
_entity.id
_entity.type
_entity.pdbx_description
1 polymer ?
#
loop_
_entity_poly.entity_id
_entity_poly.type
_entity_poly.pdbx_seq_one_letter_code
_entity_poly.pdbx_strand_id
1 'polypeptide(L)' 'DYVDTTGLPLSTIQDTIDWALEMGYLSETETHWQITEKGKLFLNDLLEAFMAEEDEE' A
#
# COMPACT_ATOMS: atom_id res chain seq x y z
N ASP A 1 5.63 -6.15 -11.87
CA ASP A 1 5.26 -4.75 -11.73
C ASP A 1 3.76 -4.69 -11.42
N TYR A 2 3.28 -3.77 -10.57
CA TYR A 2 1.89 -3.76 -10.09
C TYR A 2 0.89 -3.75 -11.26
N VAL A 3 1.08 -2.81 -12.20
CA VAL A 3 0.23 -2.63 -13.38
C VAL A 3 0.19 -3.89 -14.26
N ASP A 4 1.33 -4.56 -14.45
CA ASP A 4 1.41 -5.79 -15.24
C ASP A 4 0.67 -6.96 -14.58
N THR A 5 0.59 -6.98 -13.24
CA THR A 5 -0.03 -8.06 -12.48
C THR A 5 -1.52 -7.87 -12.23
N THR A 6 -1.98 -6.62 -12.07
CA THR A 6 -3.38 -6.31 -11.73
C THR A 6 -4.15 -5.76 -12.93
N GLY A 7 -3.47 -5.19 -13.93
CA GLY A 7 -4.08 -4.43 -15.02
C GLY A 7 -4.62 -3.05 -14.59
N LEU A 8 -4.40 -2.66 -13.34
CA LEU A 8 -4.89 -1.39 -12.77
C LEU A 8 -3.79 -0.33 -12.77
N PRO A 9 -4.15 0.96 -12.92
CA PRO A 9 -3.18 2.05 -12.79
C PRO A 9 -2.71 2.19 -11.34
N LEU A 10 -1.47 2.64 -11.16
CA LEU A 10 -0.92 2.92 -9.82
C LEU A 10 -1.76 3.94 -9.04
N SER A 11 -2.47 4.83 -9.74
CA SER A 11 -3.38 5.80 -9.11
C SER A 11 -4.45 5.15 -8.23
N THR A 12 -4.84 3.90 -8.49
CA THR A 12 -5.84 3.17 -7.68
C THR A 12 -5.33 2.88 -6.27
N ILE A 13 -4.02 2.80 -6.06
CA ILE A 13 -3.43 2.53 -4.74
C ILE A 13 -2.63 3.71 -4.20
N GLN A 14 -2.58 4.83 -4.92
CA GLN A 14 -1.70 5.95 -4.58
C GLN A 14 -2.03 6.53 -3.20
N ASP A 15 -3.31 6.74 -2.92
CA ASP A 15 -3.76 7.29 -1.63
C ASP A 15 -3.39 6.38 -0.46
N THR A 16 -3.54 5.06 -0.63
CA THR A 16 -3.15 4.05 0.37
C THR A 16 -1.63 4.00 0.55
N ILE A 17 -0.86 4.13 -0.53
CA ILE A 17 0.61 4.16 -0.49
C ILE A 17 1.09 5.41 0.24
N ASP A 18 0.54 6.59 -0.08
CA ASP A 18 0.90 7.86 0.56
C ASP A 18 0.60 7.81 2.06
N TRP A 19 -0.57 7.30 2.44
CA TRP A 19 -0.92 7.05 3.84
C TRP A 19 0.08 6.11 4.52
N ALA A 20 0.46 5.00 3.87
CA ALA A 20 1.39 4.03 4.45
C ALA A 20 2.81 4.59 4.60
N LEU A 21 3.23 5.51 3.72
CA LEU A 21 4.48 6.26 3.83
C LEU A 21 4.42 7.26 5.00
N GLU A 22 3.33 8.03 5.13
CA GLU A 22 3.13 8.97 6.24
C GLU A 22 3.12 8.27 7.60
N MET A 23 2.48 7.10 7.67
CA MET A 23 2.46 6.27 8.88
C MET A 23 3.80 5.59 9.17
N GLY A 24 4.75 5.62 8.23
CA GLY A 24 6.05 4.96 8.33
C GLY A 24 5.95 3.44 8.26
N TYR A 25 4.89 2.91 7.65
CA TYR A 25 4.70 1.48 7.40
C TYR A 25 5.46 1.01 6.16
N LEU A 26 5.57 1.89 5.17
CA LEU A 26 6.40 1.69 3.98
C LEU A 26 7.56 2.70 3.96
N SER A 27 8.61 2.32 3.25
CA SER A 27 9.66 3.21 2.77
C SER A 27 9.76 3.09 1.26
N GLU A 28 9.85 4.22 0.57
CA GLU A 28 10.04 4.26 -0.88
C GLU A 28 11.53 4.28 -1.23
N THR A 29 11.90 3.49 -2.24
CA THR A 29 13.20 3.56 -2.93
C THR A 29 12.97 4.07 -4.36
N GLU A 30 14.04 4.33 -5.12
CA GLU A 30 13.92 4.83 -6.51
C GLU A 30 13.06 3.97 -7.44
N THR A 31 12.82 2.70 -7.08
CA THR A 31 12.12 1.74 -7.95
C THR A 31 11.01 0.93 -7.27
N HIS A 32 10.97 0.86 -5.93
CA HIS A 32 10.06 -0.03 -5.20
C HIS A 32 9.73 0.50 -3.80
N TRP A 33 8.54 0.16 -3.29
CA TRP A 33 8.21 0.29 -1.86
C TRP A 33 8.66 -0.94 -1.06
N GLN A 34 9.11 -0.72 0.16
CA GLN A 34 9.53 -1.76 1.10
C GLN A 34 8.84 -1.59 2.44
N ILE A 35 8.44 -2.69 3.06
CA ILE A 35 7.85 -2.68 4.41
C ILE A 35 8.91 -2.39 5.47
N THR A 36 8.60 -1.48 6.39
CA THR A 36 9.48 -1.15 7.51
C THR A 36 9.29 -2.13 8.68
N GLU A 37 10.16 -2.08 9.69
CA GLU A 37 9.94 -2.86 10.93
C GLU A 37 8.64 -2.45 11.63
N LYS A 38 8.26 -1.17 11.60
CA LYS A 38 6.97 -0.70 12.11
C LYS A 38 5.82 -1.28 11.28
N GLY A 39 5.92 -1.24 9.95
CA GLY A 39 4.92 -1.81 9.06
C GLY A 39 4.66 -3.30 9.32
N LYS A 40 5.71 -4.08 9.65
CA LYS A 40 5.55 -5.49 10.03
C LYS A 40 4.75 -5.69 11.32
N LEU A 41 4.91 -4.80 12.30
CA LEU A 41 4.16 -4.87 13.57
C LEU A 41 2.67 -4.54 13.36
N PHE A 42 2.35 -3.69 12.38
CA PHE A 42 1.00 -3.26 12.02
C PHE A 42 0.59 -3.80 10.65
N LEU A 43 1.03 -5.03 10.31
CA LEU A 43 0.81 -5.60 8.98
C LEU A 43 -0.68 -5.75 8.66
N ASN A 44 -1.50 -6.09 9.66
CA ASN A 44 -2.93 -6.26 9.44
C ASN A 44 -3.60 -4.93 9.06
N ASP A 45 -3.29 -3.84 9.77
CA ASP A 45 -3.79 -2.51 9.46
C ASP A 45 -3.33 -2.05 8.07
N LEU A 46 -2.07 -2.36 7.71
CA LEU A 46 -1.54 -2.06 6.38
C LEU A 46 -2.29 -2.84 5.28
N LEU A 47 -2.56 -4.13 5.49
CA LEU A 47 -3.28 -4.96 4.52
C LEU A 47 -4.75 -4.53 4.39
N GLU A 48 -5.42 -4.21 5.50
CA GLU A 48 -6.79 -3.73 5.52
C GLU A 48 -6.94 -2.45 4.69
N ALA A 49 -5.99 -1.52 4.76
CA ALA A 49 -5.99 -0.30 3.96
C ALA A 49 -5.91 -0.56 2.44
N PHE A 50 -5.41 -1.71 1.99
CA PHE A 50 -5.42 -2.13 0.58
C PHE A 50 -6.66 -2.95 0.20
N MET A 51 -7.45 -3.42 1.16
CA MET A 51 -8.66 -4.23 0.93
C MET A 51 -9.95 -3.39 1.05
N ALA A 52 -9.87 -2.15 1.55
CA ALA A 52 -11.02 -1.32 1.91
C ALA A 52 -11.86 -0.77 0.73
N GLU A 53 -11.67 -1.26 -0.49
CA GLU A 53 -12.55 -0.96 -1.65
C GLU A 53 -13.68 -2.01 -1.85
N GLU A 54 -13.85 -3.00 -0.98
CA GLU A 54 -14.94 -4.01 -1.10
C GLU A 54 -16.21 -3.73 -0.26
N ASP A 55 -16.38 -2.53 0.30
CA ASP A 55 -17.60 -2.13 1.03
C ASP A 55 -18.32 -0.93 0.37
N GLU A 56 -18.72 -1.07 -0.91
CA GLU A 56 -19.86 -0.31 -1.44
C GLU A 56 -20.95 -1.32 -1.86
N GLU A 57 -22.07 -1.31 -1.11
CA GLU A 57 -23.28 -2.15 -1.27
C GLU A 57 -23.87 -2.18 -2.69
#